data_AF-A0A7Y4WE05-F1
#
_entry.id   AF-A0A7Y4WE05-F1
#
_cell.length_a   1.000
_cell.length_b   1.000
_cell.length_c   1.000
_cell.angle_alpha   90.00
_cell.angle_beta   90.00
_cell.angle_gamma   90.00
#
_symmetry.space_group_name_H-M   'P 1'
#
loop_
_entity.id
_entity.type
_entity.pdbx_description
1 polymer ?
#
loop_
_entity_poly.entity_id
_entity_poly.type
_entity_poly.pdbx_seq_one_letter_code
_entity_poly.pdbx_strand_id
1 'polypeptide(L)'
;MSVLVKHRDALEVHETMMGSSNGRLAVALDILTDALAMVGQHGVYCQSTRFPGKPTLDIAFVVEQIGDAKELLQSVLELNRPA
;
A
#
# COMPACT_ATOMS: atom_id res chain seq x y z
N MET A 1 -4.32 -5.58 19.39
CA MET A 1 -4.06 -4.12 19.47
C MET A 1 -4.77 -3.44 18.30
N SER A 2 -5.42 -2.29 18.50
CA SER A 2 -6.12 -1.57 17.41
C SER A 2 -5.12 -1.04 16.38
N VAL A 3 -5.49 -1.00 15.09
CA VAL A 3 -4.67 -0.40 14.02
C VAL A 3 -4.32 1.06 14.30
N LEU A 4 -5.24 1.79 14.95
CA LEU A 4 -5.04 3.19 15.34
C LEU A 4 -3.96 3.35 16.41
N VAL A 5 -3.79 2.34 17.27
CA VAL A 5 -2.72 2.33 18.29
C VAL A 5 -1.39 1.92 17.65
N LYS A 6 -1.41 0.93 16.74
CA LYS A 6 -0.20 0.46 16.07
C LYS A 6 0.48 1.54 15.23
N HIS A 7 -0.31 2.39 14.57
CA HIS A 7 0.18 3.42 13.65
C HIS A 7 -0.01 4.85 14.19
N ARG A 8 -0.13 5.01 15.52
CA ARG A 8 -0.49 6.29 16.16
C ARG A 8 0.40 7.45 15.71
N ASP A 9 1.72 7.25 15.70
CA ASP A 9 2.66 8.34 15.43
C ASP A 9 2.59 8.79 13.96
N ALA A 10 2.41 7.86 13.02
CA ALA A 10 2.17 8.19 11.61
C ALA A 10 0.80 8.89 11.44
N LEU A 11 -0.24 8.37 12.10
CA LEU A 11 -1.58 8.97 12.07
C LEU A 11 -1.55 10.40 12.59
N GLU A 12 -0.86 10.68 13.70
CA GLU A 12 -0.73 12.03 14.25
C GLU A 12 -0.16 13.01 13.22
N VAL A 13 0.93 12.65 12.56
CA VAL A 13 1.58 13.47 11.54
C VAL A 13 0.65 13.71 10.35
N HIS A 14 0.10 12.63 9.77
CA HIS A 14 -0.70 12.73 8.55
C HIS A 14 -2.09 13.35 8.78
N GLU A 15 -2.76 13.06 9.90
CA GLU A 15 -4.04 13.68 10.25
C GLU A 15 -3.89 15.17 10.56
N THR A 16 -2.74 15.60 11.13
CA THR A 16 -2.45 17.03 11.35
C THR A 16 -2.27 17.78 10.03
N MET A 17 -1.57 17.19 9.07
CA MET A 17 -1.29 17.85 7.79
C MET A 17 -2.47 17.85 6.81
N MET A 18 -3.31 16.81 6.85
CA MET A 18 -4.30 16.55 5.80
C MET A 18 -5.74 16.42 6.31
N GLY A 19 -5.95 16.53 7.62
CA GLY A 19 -7.23 16.22 8.27
C GLY A 19 -7.41 14.71 8.50
N SER A 20 -8.36 14.32 9.35
CA SER A 20 -8.46 12.92 9.82
C SER A 20 -8.67 11.91 8.69
N SER A 21 -9.58 12.17 7.75
CA SER A 21 -9.88 11.22 6.66
C SER A 21 -8.68 11.02 5.72
N ASN A 22 -8.12 12.11 5.19
CA ASN A 22 -6.98 12.02 4.28
C ASN A 22 -5.70 11.56 5.01
N GLY A 23 -5.55 11.91 6.29
CA GLY A 23 -4.46 11.42 7.12
C GLY A 23 -4.46 9.90 7.26
N ARG A 24 -5.65 9.30 7.49
CA ARG A 24 -5.82 7.84 7.54
C ARG A 24 -5.59 7.18 6.18
N LEU A 25 -6.07 7.79 5.10
CA LEU A 25 -5.84 7.28 3.75
C LEU A 25 -4.35 7.30 3.38
N ALA A 26 -3.62 8.33 3.79
CA ALA A 26 -2.17 8.41 3.60
C ALA A 26 -1.44 7.29 4.37
N VAL A 27 -1.76 7.07 5.65
CA VAL A 27 -1.17 5.96 6.43
C VAL A 27 -1.55 4.60 5.83
N ALA A 28 -2.76 4.44 5.30
CA ALA A 28 -3.14 3.21 4.59
C ALA A 28 -2.30 2.99 3.33
N LEU A 29 -1.99 4.07 2.59
CA LEU A 29 -1.12 4.02 1.42
C LEU A 29 0.31 3.61 1.77
N ASP A 30 0.85 4.07 2.90
CA ASP A 30 2.17 3.65 3.40
C ASP A 30 2.17 2.15 3.70
N ILE A 31 1.16 1.65 4.42
CA ILE A 31 1.03 0.23 4.75
C ILE A 31 0.95 -0.63 3.49
N LEU A 32 0.17 -0.22 2.49
CA LEU A 32 0.10 -0.92 1.20
C LEU A 32 1.42 -0.87 0.44
N THR A 33 2.18 0.22 0.57
CA THR A 33 3.50 0.36 -0.05
C THR A 33 4.52 -0.59 0.59
N ASP A 34 4.52 -0.72 1.90
CA ASP A 34 5.35 -1.70 2.62
C ASP A 34 4.97 -3.13 2.23
N ALA A 35 3.67 -3.44 2.15
CA ALA A 35 3.19 -4.74 1.72
C ALA A 35 3.62 -5.06 0.27
N LEU A 36 3.49 -4.10 -0.65
CA LEU A 36 3.92 -4.23 -2.04
C LEU A 36 5.41 -4.53 -2.13
N ALA A 37 6.24 -3.81 -1.37
CA ALA A 37 7.68 -4.02 -1.33
C ALA A 37 8.04 -5.43 -0.82
N MET A 38 7.42 -5.87 0.28
CA MET A 38 7.65 -7.21 0.84
C MET A 38 7.24 -8.33 -0.13
N VAL A 39 6.06 -8.23 -0.74
CA VAL A 39 5.57 -9.26 -1.69
C VAL A 39 6.42 -9.26 -2.96
N GLY A 40 6.80 -8.08 -3.46
CA GLY A 40 7.69 -7.95 -4.62
C GLY A 40 9.04 -8.64 -4.38
N GLN A 41 9.63 -8.46 -3.19
CA GLN A 41 10.85 -9.18 -2.80
C GLN A 41 10.63 -10.69 -2.71
N HIS A 42 9.48 -11.14 -2.18
CA HIS A 42 9.16 -12.56 -2.12
C HIS A 42 9.08 -13.20 -3.51
N GLY A 43 8.63 -12.45 -4.53
CA GLY A 43 8.61 -12.90 -5.94
C GLY A 43 9.98 -13.21 -6.54
N VAL A 44 11.08 -12.73 -5.94
CA VAL A 44 12.44 -13.13 -6.32
C VAL A 44 12.70 -14.60 -5.99
N TYR A 45 12.18 -15.05 -4.85
CA TYR A 45 12.35 -16.41 -4.33
C TYR A 45 11.25 -17.36 -4.82
N CYS A 46 10.01 -16.87 -4.92
CA CYS A 46 8.85 -17.63 -5.35
C CYS A 46 8.67 -17.50 -6.87
N GLN A 47 9.45 -18.28 -7.62
CA GLN A 47 9.45 -18.23 -9.09
C GLN A 47 8.55 -19.30 -9.73
N SER A 48 8.02 -18.97 -10.90
CA SER A 48 7.28 -19.91 -11.73
C SER A 48 8.18 -21.04 -12.22
N THR A 49 7.75 -22.28 -12.00
CA THR A 49 8.39 -23.47 -12.58
C THR A 49 8.27 -23.51 -14.11
N ARG A 50 7.21 -22.90 -14.66
CA ARG A 50 6.95 -22.86 -16.11
C ARG A 50 7.66 -21.69 -16.81
N PHE A 51 7.84 -20.58 -16.10
CA PHE A 51 8.44 -19.35 -16.64
C PHE A 51 9.60 -18.89 -15.75
N PRO A 52 10.81 -19.42 -15.95
CA PRO A 52 11.99 -19.05 -15.14
C PRO A 52 12.23 -17.54 -15.12
N GLY A 53 12.58 -17.00 -13.96
CA GLY A 53 12.81 -15.56 -13.77
C GLY A 53 11.54 -14.71 -13.63
N LYS A 54 10.34 -15.32 -13.70
CA LYS A 54 9.08 -14.66 -13.35
C LYS A 54 8.56 -15.16 -12.01
N PRO A 55 7.89 -14.31 -11.20
CA PRO A 55 7.20 -14.77 -10.00
C PRO A 55 6.08 -15.75 -10.35
N THR A 56 5.61 -16.51 -9.37
CA THR A 56 4.37 -17.28 -9.51
C THR A 56 3.17 -16.36 -9.80
N LEU A 57 2.15 -16.89 -10.47
CA LEU A 57 1.01 -16.08 -10.95
C LEU A 57 0.24 -15.41 -9.81
N ASP A 58 0.05 -16.12 -8.70
CA ASP A 58 -0.57 -15.60 -7.48
C ASP A 58 0.20 -14.41 -6.90
N ILE A 59 1.54 -14.48 -6.84
CA ILE A 59 2.39 -13.36 -6.39
C ILE A 59 2.28 -12.18 -7.35
N ALA A 60 2.31 -12.44 -8.66
CA ALA A 60 2.13 -11.39 -9.67
C ALA A 60 0.78 -10.67 -9.51
N PHE A 61 -0.30 -11.43 -9.30
CA PHE A 61 -1.63 -10.85 -9.09
C PHE A 61 -1.76 -10.07 -7.79
N VAL A 62 -1.14 -10.50 -6.70
CA VAL A 62 -1.15 -9.74 -5.44
C VAL A 62 -0.43 -8.41 -5.61
N VAL A 63 0.72 -8.40 -6.30
CA VAL A 63 1.46 -7.17 -6.61
C VAL A 63 0.62 -6.20 -7.44
N GLU A 64 -0.05 -6.72 -8.47
CA GLU A 64 -0.96 -5.94 -9.32
C GLU A 64 -2.12 -5.34 -8.51
N GLN A 65 -2.85 -6.16 -7.75
CA GLN A 65 -4.02 -5.70 -6.97
C GLN A 65 -3.65 -4.68 -5.89
N ILE A 66 -2.50 -4.84 -5.22
CA ILE A 66 -2.02 -3.84 -4.26
C ILE A 66 -1.66 -2.54 -5.00
N GLY A 67 -1.07 -2.63 -6.19
CA GLY A 67 -0.82 -1.48 -7.08
C GLY A 67 -2.11 -0.72 -7.41
N ASP A 68 -3.12 -1.43 -7.92
CA ASP A 68 -4.41 -0.86 -8.29
C ASP A 68 -5.11 -0.19 -7.09
N ALA A 69 -5.09 -0.85 -5.93
CA ALA A 69 -5.67 -0.30 -4.70
C ALA A 69 -4.98 1.00 -4.29
N LYS A 70 -3.64 1.08 -4.44
CA LYS A 70 -2.89 2.30 -4.15
C LYS A 70 -3.27 3.44 -5.08
N GLU A 71 -3.39 3.18 -6.38
CA GLU A 71 -3.78 4.19 -7.37
C GLU A 71 -5.16 4.76 -7.05
N LEU A 72 -6.13 3.91 -6.72
CA LEU A 72 -7.47 4.35 -6.32
C LEU A 72 -7.42 5.21 -5.05
N LEU A 73 -6.63 4.84 -4.04
CA LEU A 73 -6.50 5.62 -2.80
C LEU A 73 -5.80 6.96 -3.03
N GLN A 74 -4.77 6.99 -3.88
CA GLN A 74 -4.09 8.23 -4.28
C GLN A 74 -5.05 9.17 -5.00
N SER A 75 -5.90 8.65 -5.89
CA SER A 75 -6.91 9.46 -6.58
C SER A 75 -7.86 10.16 -5.61
N VAL A 76 -8.25 9.50 -4.50
CA VAL A 76 -9.10 10.10 -3.46
C VAL A 76 -8.38 11.22 -2.71
N LEU A 77 -7.09 11.03 -2.40
CA LEU A 77 -6.28 12.06 -1.76
C LEU A 77 -6.12 13.30 -2.64
N GLU A 78 -5.94 13.11 -3.95
CA GLU A 78 -5.86 14.19 -4.94
C GLU A 78 -7.19 14.93 -5.09
N LEU A 79 -8.31 14.20 -5.18
CA LEU A 79 -9.66 14.78 -5.26
C LEU A 79 -10.00 15.66 -4.06
N ASN A 80 -9.51 15.30 -2.87
CA ASN A 80 -9.78 16.02 -1.64
C ASN A 80 -8.75 17.11 -1.34
N ARG A 81 -7.78 17.37 -2.22
CA ARG A 81 -6.74 18.36 -2.00
C ARG A 81 -7.33 19.77 -2.19
N PRO A 82 -7.22 20.68 -1.20
CA PRO A 82 -7.67 22.06 -1.37
C PRO A 82 -6.89 22.74 -2.50
N ALA A 83 -7.58 23.60 -3.25
CA ALA A 83 -7.03 24.38 -4.36
C ALA A 83 -6.00 25.42 -3.89
#